data_AF-A0A1Q3MYV6-F1
#
_entry.id   AF-A0A1Q3MYV6-F1
#
_cell.length_a   1.000
_cell.length_b   1.000
_cell.length_c   1.000
_cell.angle_alpha   90.00
_cell.angle_beta   90.00
_cell.angle_gamma   90.00
#
_symmetry.space_group_name_H-M   'P 1'
#
loop_
_entity.id
_entity.type
_entity.pdbx_description
1 polymer ?
#
loop_
_entity_poly.entity_id
_entity_poly.type
_entity_poly.pdbx_seq_one_letter_code
_entity_poly.pdbx_strand_id
1 'polypeptide(L)'
;MKYLPILLWCIFLCCIAGSLRGQGQQLPADPPNYKVLSEKKDKHGNTVREIEFHENGFKVIRTTITPPFPSLKERKPVNVDTMHKDSILIYVDKSQYYVAVIYRRQRIRQYRAVFGPDRTKDKMMMGDRCTPEGWFKIVSKKDHAAWQKFILIDYPNQESYKKFEERKSRKQIPSNAAIGHSVGIHGVFRGGENMLDMGIGWTDGCVALKPEDIIDLYRFCFPGGRVFIRAVDK
;
A
#
# COMPACT_ATOMS: atom_id res chain seq x y z
N MET A 1 24.70 -11.98 63.69
CA MET A 1 25.32 -11.13 62.63
C MET A 1 24.81 -11.64 61.30
N LYS A 2 23.68 -11.15 60.78
CA LYS A 2 23.56 -10.07 59.77
C LYS A 2 24.54 -10.23 58.61
N TYR A 3 24.08 -10.66 57.43
CA TYR A 3 24.10 -9.92 56.15
C TYR A 3 23.21 -10.64 55.10
N LEU A 4 22.44 -9.82 54.36
CA LEU A 4 21.53 -10.12 53.23
C LEU A 4 22.33 -10.26 51.91
N PRO A 5 21.79 -10.76 50.78
CA PRO A 5 21.15 -9.84 49.81
C PRO A 5 19.98 -10.43 48.94
N ILE A 6 18.90 -9.68 48.73
CA ILE A 6 18.50 -8.95 47.49
C ILE A 6 18.05 -9.86 46.33
N LEU A 7 16.73 -9.89 46.12
CA LEU A 7 16.02 -10.51 45.00
C LEU A 7 16.22 -9.64 43.73
N LEU A 8 16.92 -10.16 42.73
CA LEU A 8 17.13 -9.49 41.44
C LEU A 8 15.87 -9.63 40.56
N TRP A 9 15.29 -8.50 40.15
CA TRP A 9 14.34 -8.43 39.05
C TRP A 9 15.09 -8.62 37.72
N CYS A 10 14.83 -9.72 37.02
CA CYS A 10 15.37 -9.93 35.67
C CYS A 10 14.55 -9.11 34.65
N ILE A 11 15.03 -7.92 34.30
CA ILE A 11 14.64 -7.24 33.07
C ILE A 11 15.40 -7.91 31.92
N PHE A 12 14.68 -8.62 31.06
CA PHE A 12 15.26 -9.21 29.84
C PHE A 12 15.45 -8.10 28.79
N LEU A 13 16.62 -7.45 28.82
CA LEU A 13 17.06 -6.57 27.75
C LEU A 13 17.81 -7.41 26.71
N CYS A 14 17.11 -7.88 25.69
CA CYS A 14 17.75 -8.58 24.58
C CYS A 14 18.38 -7.55 23.62
N CYS A 15 19.64 -7.19 23.86
CA CYS A 15 20.45 -6.48 22.89
C CYS A 15 21.06 -7.49 21.90
N ILE A 16 20.48 -7.61 20.72
CA ILE A 16 21.11 -8.31 19.60
C ILE A 16 21.91 -7.27 18.80
N ALA A 17 23.22 -7.24 19.02
CA ALA A 17 24.16 -6.58 18.12
C ALA A 17 24.41 -7.50 16.91
N GLY A 18 23.66 -7.27 15.82
CA GLY A 18 23.79 -7.99 14.55
C GLY A 18 24.20 -7.05 13.41
N SER A 19 25.18 -7.47 12.61
CA SER A 19 25.76 -6.68 11.52
C SER A 19 24.70 -6.17 10.53
N LEU A 20 24.80 -4.89 10.16
CA LEU A 20 23.94 -4.21 9.19
C LEU A 20 24.18 -4.72 7.76
N ARG A 21 23.58 -5.87 7.42
CA ARG A 21 23.13 -6.13 6.04
C ARG A 21 21.65 -5.82 6.01
N GLY A 22 21.30 -4.71 5.36
CA GLY A 22 19.94 -4.21 5.21
C GLY A 22 19.02 -5.18 4.48
N GLN A 23 18.47 -6.14 5.21
CA GLN A 23 17.13 -6.62 4.96
C GLN A 23 16.21 -5.58 5.59
N GLY A 24 15.49 -4.81 4.78
CA GLY A 24 14.47 -3.92 5.30
C GLY A 24 13.47 -4.78 6.09
N GLN A 25 13.48 -4.65 7.42
CA GLN A 25 12.47 -5.29 8.26
C GLN A 25 11.12 -4.75 7.81
N GLN A 26 10.37 -5.59 7.10
CA GLN A 26 9.00 -5.31 6.75
C GLN A 26 8.22 -5.28 8.07
N LEU A 27 7.55 -4.16 8.35
CA LEU A 27 6.66 -4.07 9.49
C LEU A 27 5.65 -5.23 9.39
N PRO A 28 5.41 -5.99 10.48
CA PRO A 28 4.44 -7.06 10.45
C PRO A 28 3.06 -6.49 10.11
N ALA A 29 2.33 -7.19 9.22
CA ALA A 29 0.98 -6.78 8.86
C ALA A 29 0.07 -6.77 10.10
N ASP A 30 -0.96 -5.92 10.06
CA ASP A 30 -1.99 -5.92 11.10
C ASP A 30 -2.69 -7.29 11.11
N PRO A 31 -2.93 -7.89 12.29
CA PRO A 31 -3.60 -9.19 12.41
C PRO A 31 -5.08 -9.07 11.99
N PRO A 32 -5.72 -10.15 11.53
CA PRO A 32 -7.14 -10.10 11.21
C PRO A 32 -7.99 -9.78 12.45
N ASN A 33 -9.14 -9.13 12.26
CA ASN A 33 -10.12 -8.79 13.31
C ASN A 33 -9.57 -7.96 14.49
N TYR A 34 -8.73 -6.96 14.20
CA TYR A 34 -8.25 -6.00 15.18
C TYR A 34 -9.17 -4.77 15.31
N LYS A 35 -9.13 -4.13 16.48
CA LYS A 35 -9.75 -2.85 16.78
C LYS A 35 -8.66 -1.81 16.98
N VAL A 36 -8.72 -0.69 16.26
CA VAL A 36 -7.82 0.45 16.51
C VAL A 36 -8.28 1.15 17.80
N LEU A 37 -7.40 1.22 18.80
CA LEU A 37 -7.64 1.93 20.05
C LEU A 37 -7.21 3.39 19.97
N SER A 38 -6.05 3.64 19.37
CA SER A 38 -5.52 5.01 19.18
C SER A 38 -4.62 5.08 17.95
N GLU A 39 -4.60 6.25 17.29
CA GLU A 39 -3.64 6.56 16.23
C GLU A 39 -3.27 8.05 16.32
N LYS A 40 -1.99 8.34 16.58
CA LYS A 40 -1.48 9.71 16.72
C LYS A 40 -0.08 9.84 16.14
N LYS A 41 0.35 11.07 15.86
CA LYS A 41 1.75 11.35 15.51
C LYS A 41 2.56 11.68 16.77
N ASP A 42 3.77 11.14 16.88
CA ASP A 42 4.71 11.55 17.92
C ASP A 42 5.46 12.85 17.54
N LYS A 43 6.32 13.33 18.45
CA LYS A 43 7.15 14.54 18.25
C LYS A 43 8.13 14.46 17.08
N HIS A 44 8.38 13.25 16.55
CA HIS A 44 9.24 12.99 15.40
C HIS A 44 8.43 12.77 14.12
N GLY A 45 7.10 12.91 14.18
CA GLY A 45 6.19 12.70 13.05
C GLY A 45 5.89 11.24 12.74
N ASN A 46 6.34 10.29 13.57
CA ASN A 46 6.01 8.88 13.42
C ASN A 46 4.54 8.64 13.79
N THR A 47 3.86 7.79 13.03
CA THR A 47 2.52 7.32 13.39
C THR A 47 2.64 6.26 14.49
N VAL A 48 2.15 6.57 15.68
CA VAL A 48 1.99 5.66 16.81
C VAL A 48 0.55 5.15 16.78
N ARG A 49 0.37 3.88 16.41
CA ARG A 49 -0.94 3.22 16.36
C ARG A 49 -1.02 2.13 17.43
N GLU A 50 -2.06 2.14 18.23
CA GLU A 50 -2.39 1.07 19.17
C GLU A 50 -3.58 0.28 18.64
N ILE A 51 -3.39 -1.03 18.48
CA ILE A 51 -4.44 -1.95 18.05
C ILE A 51 -4.68 -3.01 19.12
N GLU A 52 -5.92 -3.46 19.22
CA GLU A 52 -6.40 -4.52 20.10
C GLU A 52 -6.87 -5.70 19.24
N PHE A 53 -6.40 -6.91 19.50
CA PHE A 53 -6.83 -8.12 18.80
C PHE A 53 -6.73 -9.33 19.73
N HIS A 54 -7.30 -10.47 19.32
CA HIS A 54 -7.19 -11.72 20.06
C HIS A 54 -6.16 -12.64 19.39
N GLU A 55 -5.23 -13.18 20.17
CA GLU A 55 -4.21 -14.11 19.71
C GLU A 55 -4.03 -15.20 20.78
N ASN A 56 -4.12 -16.47 20.37
CA ASN A 56 -4.04 -17.63 21.27
C ASN A 56 -5.00 -17.58 22.48
N GLY A 57 -6.20 -17.02 22.30
CA GLY A 57 -7.20 -16.86 23.35
C GLY A 57 -6.95 -15.67 24.30
N PHE A 58 -5.88 -14.91 24.10
CA PHE A 58 -5.56 -13.72 24.89
C PHE A 58 -5.90 -12.45 24.12
N LYS A 59 -6.37 -11.45 24.86
CA LYS A 59 -6.52 -10.09 24.37
C LYS A 59 -5.14 -9.42 24.34
N VAL A 60 -4.68 -9.03 23.16
CA VAL A 60 -3.37 -8.42 22.91
C VAL A 60 -3.55 -6.96 22.49
N ILE A 61 -2.75 -6.07 23.06
CA ILE A 61 -2.61 -4.68 22.60
C ILE A 61 -1.22 -4.53 21.96
N ARG A 62 -1.15 -4.12 20.70
CA ARG A 62 0.10 -3.88 19.98
C ARG A 62 0.21 -2.40 19.63
N THR A 63 1.31 -1.79 20.04
CA THR A 63 1.70 -0.44 19.63
C THR A 63 2.69 -0.52 18.48
N THR A 64 2.33 0.04 17.34
CA THR A 64 3.17 0.12 16.14
C THR A 64 3.62 1.56 15.94
N ILE A 65 4.93 1.80 15.92
CA ILE A 65 5.53 3.09 15.58
C ILE A 65 6.02 3.01 14.13
N THR A 66 5.30 3.67 13.24
CA THR A 66 5.63 3.71 11.81
C THR A 66 6.24 5.06 11.46
N PRO A 67 7.48 5.13 10.96
CA PRO A 67 8.06 6.39 10.55
C PRO A 67 7.27 7.03 9.41
N PRO A 68 7.29 8.36 9.26
CA PRO A 68 6.67 9.02 8.11
C PRO A 68 7.31 8.53 6.82
N PHE A 69 6.54 8.54 5.73
CA PHE A 69 7.10 8.21 4.42
C PHE A 69 8.20 9.23 4.08
N PRO A 70 9.36 8.78 3.55
CA PRO A 70 10.46 9.68 3.24
C PRO A 70 9.99 10.71 2.21
N SER A 71 10.26 11.98 2.53
CA SER A 71 10.04 13.10 1.63
C SER A 71 10.88 12.94 0.35
N LEU A 72 10.51 13.66 -0.72
CA LEU A 72 11.26 13.60 -1.98
C LEU A 72 12.75 13.91 -1.82
N LYS A 73 13.12 14.82 -0.91
CA LYS A 73 14.51 15.23 -0.66
C LYS A 73 15.35 14.14 0.01
N GLU A 74 14.71 13.26 0.77
CA GLU A 74 15.37 12.15 1.49
C GLU A 74 15.52 10.90 0.61
N ARG A 75 14.86 10.87 -0.55
CA ARG A 75 14.94 9.73 -1.48
C ARG A 75 16.28 9.75 -2.21
N LYS A 76 16.92 8.59 -2.28
CA LYS A 76 18.15 8.41 -3.06
C LYS A 76 17.89 8.80 -4.53
N PRO A 77 18.70 9.70 -5.13
CA PRO A 77 18.59 10.03 -6.55
C PRO A 77 18.71 8.76 -7.41
N VAL A 78 17.87 8.65 -8.43
CA VAL A 78 17.89 7.54 -9.39
C VAL A 78 17.74 8.14 -10.79
N ASN A 79 18.67 7.81 -11.68
CA ASN A 79 18.54 8.15 -13.09
C ASN A 79 17.75 7.06 -13.81
N VAL A 80 16.47 7.33 -14.07
CA VAL A 80 15.54 6.36 -14.66
C VAL A 80 15.95 5.94 -16.08
N ASP A 81 16.61 6.81 -16.83
CA ASP A 81 17.00 6.54 -18.22
C ASP A 81 18.10 5.46 -18.31
N THR A 82 18.82 5.22 -17.21
CA THR A 82 19.85 4.18 -17.12
C THR A 82 19.31 2.82 -16.65
N MET A 83 18.02 2.73 -16.32
CA MET A 83 17.41 1.53 -15.76
C MET A 83 16.92 0.58 -16.85
N HIS A 84 17.09 -0.74 -16.62
CA HIS A 84 16.45 -1.74 -17.46
C HIS A 84 14.95 -1.80 -17.17
N LYS A 85 14.14 -1.35 -18.12
CA LYS A 85 12.68 -1.26 -18.02
C LYS A 85 12.03 -2.57 -17.57
N ASP A 86 12.45 -3.71 -18.10
CA ASP A 86 11.88 -5.03 -17.76
C ASP A 86 12.14 -5.47 -16.31
N SER A 87 13.10 -4.83 -15.63
CA SER A 87 13.38 -5.06 -14.21
C SER A 87 12.58 -4.17 -13.27
N ILE A 88 11.75 -3.27 -13.80
CA ILE A 88 10.89 -2.36 -13.03
C ILE A 88 9.52 -2.99 -12.81
N LEU A 89 9.06 -2.97 -11.57
CA LEU A 89 7.72 -3.35 -11.16
C LEU A 89 7.11 -2.23 -10.31
N ILE A 90 5.91 -1.79 -10.69
CA ILE A 90 5.07 -0.97 -9.83
C ILE A 90 4.28 -1.91 -8.94
N TYR A 91 4.53 -1.85 -7.63
CA TYR A 91 3.91 -2.72 -6.65
C TYR A 91 2.98 -1.90 -5.77
N VAL A 92 1.71 -2.28 -5.71
CA VAL A 92 0.67 -1.62 -4.90
C VAL A 92 0.29 -2.53 -3.75
N ASP A 93 0.41 -2.03 -2.52
CA ASP A 93 0.00 -2.75 -1.32
C ASP A 93 -1.20 -2.07 -0.67
N LYS A 94 -2.39 -2.64 -0.92
CA LYS A 94 -3.65 -2.15 -0.36
C LYS A 94 -3.70 -2.32 1.17
N SER A 95 -2.96 -3.28 1.72
CA SER A 95 -2.94 -3.52 3.16
C SER A 95 -2.19 -2.42 3.92
N GLN A 96 -1.18 -1.84 3.27
CA GLN A 96 -0.24 -0.88 3.86
C GLN A 96 -0.33 0.55 3.28
N TYR A 97 -1.33 0.84 2.44
CA TYR A 97 -1.55 2.18 1.86
C TYR A 97 -0.34 2.73 1.10
N TYR A 98 0.32 1.92 0.27
CA TYR A 98 1.43 2.42 -0.53
C TYR A 98 1.51 1.87 -1.95
N VAL A 99 2.18 2.64 -2.79
CA VAL A 99 2.77 2.21 -4.06
C VAL A 99 4.28 2.22 -3.92
N ALA A 100 4.95 1.21 -4.46
CA ALA A 100 6.40 1.08 -4.45
C ALA A 100 6.92 0.84 -5.87
N VAL A 101 8.13 1.33 -6.14
CA VAL A 101 8.89 0.93 -7.33
C VAL A 101 9.90 -0.10 -6.89
N ILE A 102 9.76 -1.31 -7.44
CA ILE A 102 10.70 -2.39 -7.25
C ILE A 102 11.60 -2.45 -8.50
N TYR A 103 12.90 -2.41 -8.30
CA TYR A 103 13.90 -2.59 -9.35
C TYR A 103 14.87 -3.68 -8.94
N ARG A 104 15.05 -4.70 -9.78
CA ARG A 104 15.95 -5.85 -9.49
C ARG A 104 15.74 -6.42 -8.09
N ARG A 105 14.47 -6.66 -7.72
CA ARG A 105 14.01 -7.21 -6.42
C ARG A 105 14.25 -6.29 -5.20
N GLN A 106 14.65 -5.04 -5.41
CA GLN A 106 14.82 -4.07 -4.35
C GLN A 106 13.80 -2.94 -4.47
N ARG A 107 13.24 -2.50 -3.34
CA ARG A 107 12.38 -1.33 -3.28
C ARG A 107 13.24 -0.07 -3.36
N ILE A 108 13.08 0.71 -4.43
CA ILE A 108 13.84 1.95 -4.67
C ILE A 108 13.02 3.21 -4.44
N ARG A 109 11.69 3.09 -4.45
CA ARG A 109 10.73 4.15 -4.12
C ARG A 109 9.54 3.58 -3.36
N GLN A 110 8.92 4.44 -2.57
CA GLN A 110 7.69 4.14 -1.86
C GLN A 110 6.91 5.45 -1.67
N TYR A 111 5.60 5.39 -1.92
CA TYR A 111 4.68 6.52 -1.92
C TYR A 111 3.43 6.15 -1.14
N ARG A 112 2.89 7.07 -0.36
CA ARG A 112 1.59 6.87 0.29
C ARG A 112 0.50 6.89 -0.77
N ALA A 113 -0.48 6.00 -0.63
CA ALA A 113 -1.57 5.86 -1.58
C ALA A 113 -2.89 5.51 -0.90
N VAL A 114 -3.99 5.95 -1.51
CA VAL A 114 -5.35 5.52 -1.18
C VAL A 114 -6.04 4.93 -2.40
N PHE A 115 -7.17 4.25 -2.15
CA PHE A 115 -7.82 3.36 -3.10
C PHE A 115 -9.31 3.69 -3.20
N GLY A 116 -10.09 2.72 -3.66
CA GLY A 116 -11.50 2.62 -3.30
C GLY A 116 -11.75 2.72 -1.79
N PRO A 117 -12.97 3.11 -1.35
CA PRO A 117 -13.28 3.26 0.08
C PRO A 117 -13.05 1.99 0.90
N ASP A 118 -13.40 0.83 0.33
CA ASP A 118 -13.12 -0.47 0.94
C ASP A 118 -11.88 -1.11 0.29
N ARG A 119 -10.71 -0.80 0.84
CA ARG A 119 -9.44 -1.36 0.38
C ARG A 119 -9.31 -2.87 0.61
N THR A 120 -10.18 -3.51 1.37
CA THR A 120 -10.07 -4.95 1.68
C THR A 120 -10.70 -5.83 0.60
N LYS A 121 -11.45 -5.22 -0.34
CA LYS A 121 -12.16 -5.92 -1.40
C LYS A 121 -11.46 -5.80 -2.75
N ASP A 122 -11.48 -6.89 -3.50
CA ASP A 122 -11.18 -6.90 -4.93
C ASP A 122 -12.35 -6.27 -5.71
N LYS A 123 -12.04 -5.65 -6.85
CA LYS A 123 -13.06 -5.15 -7.77
C LYS A 123 -13.83 -6.30 -8.41
N MET A 124 -15.14 -6.32 -8.20
CA MET A 124 -16.07 -7.33 -8.68
C MET A 124 -16.88 -6.87 -9.88
N MET A 125 -17.26 -5.59 -9.97
CA MET A 125 -18.09 -5.05 -11.05
C MET A 125 -17.98 -3.53 -11.19
N MET A 126 -18.57 -2.98 -12.25
CA MET A 126 -18.75 -1.54 -12.42
C MET A 126 -19.54 -0.95 -11.23
N GLY A 127 -19.11 0.21 -10.74
CA GLY A 127 -19.82 0.95 -9.67
C GLY A 127 -19.57 0.46 -8.24
N ASP A 128 -18.85 -0.65 -8.02
CA ASP A 128 -18.52 -1.13 -6.67
C ASP A 128 -17.44 -0.32 -5.94
N ARG A 129 -16.82 0.63 -6.65
CA ARG A 129 -15.75 1.52 -6.18
C ARG A 129 -14.54 0.79 -5.58
N CYS A 130 -14.35 -0.49 -5.88
CA CYS A 130 -13.24 -1.28 -5.36
C CYS A 130 -12.04 -1.22 -6.31
N THR A 131 -10.81 -1.27 -5.77
CA THR A 131 -9.57 -1.31 -6.57
C THR A 131 -9.23 -2.76 -6.91
N PRO A 132 -9.02 -3.10 -8.20
CA PRO A 132 -8.81 -4.48 -8.63
C PRO A 132 -7.48 -5.03 -8.12
N GLU A 133 -7.43 -6.34 -7.92
CA GLU A 133 -6.27 -7.07 -7.41
C GLU A 133 -5.70 -8.02 -8.47
N GLY A 134 -4.36 -8.15 -8.50
CA GLY A 134 -3.65 -9.04 -9.41
C GLY A 134 -2.62 -8.33 -10.29
N TRP A 135 -2.27 -8.99 -11.39
CA TRP A 135 -1.28 -8.49 -12.36
C TRP A 135 -1.95 -7.65 -13.44
N PHE A 136 -1.30 -6.53 -13.76
CA PHE A 136 -1.67 -5.60 -14.80
C PHE A 136 -0.45 -5.09 -15.55
N LYS A 137 -0.69 -4.46 -16.70
CA LYS A 137 0.29 -3.71 -17.47
C LYS A 137 -0.17 -2.27 -17.62
N ILE A 138 0.79 -1.36 -17.66
CA ILE A 138 0.53 0.03 -18.03
C ILE A 138 0.22 0.08 -19.52
N VAL A 139 -0.95 0.60 -19.89
CA VAL A 139 -1.36 0.77 -21.29
C VAL A 139 -0.85 2.11 -21.82
N SER A 140 -1.09 3.17 -21.05
CA SER A 140 -0.72 4.53 -21.43
C SER A 140 -0.47 5.38 -20.19
N LYS A 141 0.19 6.51 -20.40
CA LYS A 141 0.42 7.52 -19.38
C LYS A 141 0.29 8.90 -20.02
N LYS A 142 -0.36 9.84 -19.34
CA LYS A 142 -0.55 11.20 -19.85
C LYS A 142 -0.55 12.22 -18.73
N ASP A 143 -0.30 13.46 -19.11
CA ASP A 143 -0.56 14.61 -18.26
C ASP A 143 -2.07 14.81 -18.15
N HIS A 144 -2.54 15.24 -16.98
CA HIS A 144 -3.97 15.39 -16.73
C HIS A 144 -4.25 16.63 -15.89
N ALA A 145 -5.18 17.48 -16.34
CA ALA A 145 -5.49 18.74 -15.66
C ALA A 145 -5.97 18.54 -14.21
N ALA A 146 -6.85 17.56 -13.98
CA ALA A 146 -7.41 17.31 -12.64
C ALA A 146 -6.53 16.43 -11.73
N TRP A 147 -5.65 15.62 -12.31
CA TRP A 147 -4.96 14.53 -11.60
C TRP A 147 -3.44 14.63 -11.67
N GLN A 148 -2.94 15.75 -12.22
CA GLN A 148 -1.54 16.03 -12.57
C GLN A 148 -0.98 15.06 -13.62
N LYS A 149 -0.96 13.75 -13.32
CA LYS A 149 -0.62 12.65 -14.22
C LYS A 149 -1.65 11.53 -14.07
N PHE A 150 -1.87 10.79 -15.15
CA PHE A 150 -2.71 9.61 -15.16
C PHE A 150 -1.98 8.46 -15.85
N ILE A 151 -1.86 7.32 -15.17
CA ILE A 151 -1.24 6.09 -15.66
C ILE A 151 -2.34 5.03 -15.77
N LEU A 152 -2.75 4.72 -16.98
CA LEU A 152 -3.82 3.75 -17.25
C LEU A 152 -3.24 2.33 -17.19
N ILE A 153 -3.91 1.44 -16.44
CA ILE A 153 -3.61 0.01 -16.45
C ILE A 153 -4.58 -0.74 -17.36
N ASP A 154 -4.22 -1.95 -17.76
CA ASP A 154 -5.01 -2.83 -18.63
C ASP A 154 -6.19 -3.50 -17.88
N TYR A 155 -6.88 -2.79 -16.99
CA TYR A 155 -8.11 -3.28 -16.41
C TYR A 155 -9.33 -2.89 -17.28
N PRO A 156 -10.19 -3.86 -17.67
CA PRO A 156 -10.08 -5.29 -17.41
C PRO A 156 -9.12 -6.00 -18.38
N ASN A 157 -8.34 -6.96 -17.88
CA ASN A 157 -7.56 -7.90 -18.67
C ASN A 157 -8.18 -9.31 -18.62
N GLN A 158 -7.53 -10.30 -19.24
CA GLN A 158 -8.00 -11.68 -19.31
C GLN A 158 -8.34 -12.27 -17.93
N GLU A 159 -7.49 -12.07 -16.92
CA GLU A 159 -7.75 -12.56 -15.56
C GLU A 159 -8.91 -11.80 -14.89
N SER A 160 -9.07 -10.51 -15.19
CA SER A 160 -10.20 -9.71 -14.70
C SER A 160 -11.52 -10.26 -15.25
N TYR A 161 -11.58 -10.61 -16.53
CA TYR A 161 -12.76 -11.24 -17.15
C TYR A 161 -13.05 -12.62 -16.56
N LYS A 162 -12.02 -13.44 -16.36
CA LYS A 162 -12.18 -14.75 -15.74
C LYS A 162 -12.81 -14.64 -14.35
N LYS A 163 -12.27 -13.79 -13.48
CA LYS A 163 -12.85 -13.51 -12.15
C LYS A 163 -14.29 -13.01 -12.24
N PHE A 164 -14.58 -12.13 -13.19
CA PHE A 164 -15.92 -11.57 -13.38
C PHE A 164 -16.94 -12.65 -13.74
N GLU A 165 -16.65 -13.50 -14.72
CA GLU A 165 -17.55 -14.60 -15.12
C GLU A 165 -17.70 -15.67 -14.01
N GLU A 166 -16.64 -15.96 -13.27
CA GLU A 166 -16.72 -16.81 -12.08
C GLU A 166 -17.66 -16.22 -11.02
N ARG A 167 -17.60 -14.91 -10.78
CA ARG A 167 -18.50 -14.22 -9.83
C ARG A 167 -19.95 -14.22 -10.31
N LYS A 168 -20.19 -14.06 -11.61
CA LYS A 168 -21.53 -14.16 -12.21
C LYS A 168 -22.11 -15.57 -12.05
N SER A 169 -21.33 -16.60 -12.41
CA SER A 169 -21.79 -18.00 -12.31
C SER A 169 -22.10 -18.42 -10.87
N ARG A 170 -21.34 -17.89 -9.90
CA ARG A 170 -21.59 -18.08 -8.46
C ARG A 170 -22.67 -17.16 -7.87
N LYS A 171 -23.33 -16.34 -8.68
CA LYS A 171 -24.35 -15.36 -8.26
C LYS A 171 -23.85 -14.37 -7.19
N GLN A 172 -22.54 -14.08 -7.18
CA GLN A 172 -21.93 -13.11 -6.26
C GLN A 172 -22.11 -11.67 -6.73
N ILE A 173 -22.46 -11.47 -8.00
CA ILE A 173 -22.84 -10.19 -8.61
C ILE A 173 -24.11 -10.39 -9.47
N PRO A 174 -24.87 -9.31 -9.75
CA PRO A 174 -26.06 -9.39 -10.60
C PRO A 174 -25.77 -9.98 -12.00
N SER A 175 -26.74 -10.70 -12.56
CA SER A 175 -26.60 -11.31 -13.90
C SER A 175 -26.41 -10.27 -15.02
N ASN A 176 -26.97 -9.07 -14.83
CA ASN A 176 -26.85 -7.90 -15.71
C ASN A 176 -25.67 -6.98 -15.35
N ALA A 177 -24.80 -7.36 -14.40
CA ALA A 177 -23.64 -6.56 -14.05
C ALA A 177 -22.72 -6.37 -15.27
N ALA A 178 -22.02 -5.24 -15.28
CA ALA A 178 -20.91 -4.96 -16.20
C ALA A 178 -19.58 -5.00 -15.44
N ILE A 179 -18.49 -5.35 -16.13
CA ILE A 179 -17.16 -5.52 -15.50
C ILE A 179 -16.52 -4.20 -15.06
N GLY A 180 -16.79 -3.09 -15.77
CA GLY A 180 -16.13 -1.80 -15.54
C GLY A 180 -14.90 -1.60 -16.43
N HIS A 181 -14.22 -0.46 -16.26
CA HIS A 181 -13.08 -0.04 -17.09
C HIS A 181 -12.29 1.10 -16.41
N SER A 182 -11.27 1.61 -17.11
CA SER A 182 -10.56 2.87 -16.81
C SER A 182 -9.97 2.99 -15.40
N VAL A 183 -9.44 1.90 -14.86
CA VAL A 183 -8.66 1.95 -13.62
C VAL A 183 -7.25 2.41 -13.93
N GLY A 184 -6.69 3.28 -13.07
CA GLY A 184 -5.33 3.77 -13.21
C GLY A 184 -4.72 4.23 -11.90
N ILE A 185 -3.49 4.74 -12.00
CA ILE A 185 -2.75 5.38 -10.92
C ILE A 185 -2.63 6.87 -11.25
N HIS A 186 -3.04 7.75 -10.33
CA HIS A 186 -3.12 9.18 -10.59
C HIS A 186 -2.87 10.02 -9.34
N GLY A 187 -2.71 11.34 -9.52
CA GLY A 187 -2.59 12.28 -8.40
C GLY A 187 -3.96 12.63 -7.82
N VAL A 188 -3.98 13.06 -6.56
CA VAL A 188 -5.20 13.50 -5.89
C VAL A 188 -5.77 14.77 -6.54
N PHE A 189 -7.08 14.97 -6.42
CA PHE A 189 -7.69 16.25 -6.78
C PHE A 189 -7.11 17.37 -5.90
N ARG A 190 -7.15 18.60 -6.41
CA ARG A 190 -6.64 19.78 -5.70
C ARG A 190 -7.32 19.93 -4.34
N GLY A 191 -6.52 19.99 -3.26
CA GLY A 191 -7.02 20.14 -1.89
C GLY A 191 -7.39 18.81 -1.21
N GLY A 192 -7.22 17.67 -1.88
CA GLY A 192 -7.50 16.34 -1.33
C GLY A 192 -6.32 15.67 -0.62
N GLU A 193 -5.16 16.31 -0.51
CA GLU A 193 -3.91 15.75 0.01
C GLU A 193 -4.06 15.16 1.43
N ASN A 194 -4.88 15.80 2.27
CA ASN A 194 -5.16 15.32 3.63
C ASN A 194 -5.86 13.95 3.65
N MET A 195 -6.64 13.60 2.61
CA MET A 195 -7.26 12.28 2.51
C MET A 195 -6.21 11.18 2.40
N LEU A 196 -5.07 11.45 1.76
CA LEU A 196 -3.96 10.50 1.67
C LEU A 196 -3.34 10.28 3.05
N ASP A 197 -3.07 11.37 3.77
CA ASP A 197 -2.48 11.32 5.10
C ASP A 197 -3.37 10.59 6.12
N MET A 198 -4.68 10.77 6.00
CA MET A 198 -5.69 10.09 6.81
C MET A 198 -6.04 8.68 6.32
N GLY A 199 -5.52 8.25 5.16
CA GLY A 199 -5.83 6.94 4.58
C GLY A 199 -7.27 6.79 4.10
N ILE A 200 -7.95 7.88 3.78
CA ILE A 200 -9.35 7.89 3.34
C ILE A 200 -9.41 7.52 1.86
N GLY A 201 -9.89 6.31 1.57
CA GLY A 201 -10.19 5.85 0.22
C GLY A 201 -11.43 6.53 -0.35
N TRP A 202 -11.32 7.12 -1.53
CA TRP A 202 -12.40 7.89 -2.16
C TRP A 202 -12.60 7.55 -3.64
N THR A 203 -11.63 6.92 -4.29
CA THR A 203 -11.67 6.70 -5.74
C THR A 203 -12.74 5.69 -6.12
N ASP A 204 -13.10 5.62 -7.40
CA ASP A 204 -14.00 4.58 -7.92
C ASP A 204 -13.27 3.30 -8.36
N GLY A 205 -12.08 3.07 -7.80
CA GLY A 205 -11.25 1.89 -8.03
C GLY A 205 -9.82 2.21 -8.47
N CYS A 206 -9.49 3.48 -8.72
CA CYS A 206 -8.13 3.91 -9.01
C CYS A 206 -7.22 3.86 -7.78
N VAL A 207 -5.93 4.14 -7.99
CA VAL A 207 -4.93 4.36 -6.95
C VAL A 207 -4.53 5.82 -6.97
N ALA A 208 -4.77 6.55 -5.89
CA ALA A 208 -4.47 7.97 -5.79
C ALA A 208 -3.22 8.21 -4.92
N LEU A 209 -2.37 9.15 -5.36
CA LEU A 209 -1.13 9.58 -4.68
C LEU A 209 -1.15 11.10 -4.48
N LYS A 210 -0.24 11.63 -3.65
CA LYS A 210 0.00 13.07 -3.56
C LYS A 210 0.58 13.63 -4.87
N PRO A 211 0.39 14.93 -5.17
CA PRO A 211 0.81 15.53 -6.44
C PRO A 211 2.29 15.31 -6.75
N GLU A 212 3.17 15.52 -5.77
CA GLU A 212 4.61 15.37 -5.91
C GLU A 212 5.04 13.89 -6.05
N ASP A 213 4.30 12.98 -5.40
CA ASP A 213 4.55 11.55 -5.45
C ASP A 213 4.13 10.94 -6.79
N ILE A 214 2.98 11.35 -7.36
CA ILE A 214 2.59 10.88 -8.68
C ILE A 214 3.56 11.37 -9.76
N ILE A 215 4.08 12.60 -9.64
CA ILE A 215 5.07 13.14 -10.59
C ILE A 215 6.37 12.33 -10.57
N ASP A 216 6.86 11.96 -9.37
CA ASP A 216 8.05 11.11 -9.24
C ASP A 216 7.78 9.68 -9.74
N LEU A 217 6.69 9.04 -9.31
CA LEU A 217 6.29 7.70 -9.77
C LEU A 217 6.18 7.65 -11.30
N TYR A 218 5.60 8.68 -11.91
CA TYR A 218 5.39 8.78 -13.35
C TYR A 218 6.68 8.56 -14.14
N ARG A 219 7.85 8.92 -13.60
CA ARG A 219 9.14 8.75 -14.27
C ARG A 219 9.47 7.28 -14.51
N PHE A 220 9.08 6.39 -13.60
CA PHE A 220 9.34 4.94 -13.66
C PHE A 220 8.33 4.18 -14.52
N CYS A 221 7.24 4.83 -14.93
CA CYS A 221 6.15 4.22 -15.66
C CYS A 221 6.34 4.35 -17.18
N PHE A 222 6.07 3.28 -17.91
CA PHE A 222 6.11 3.22 -19.38
C PHE A 222 5.08 2.19 -19.89
N PRO A 223 4.52 2.36 -21.11
CA PRO A 223 3.64 1.36 -21.71
C PRO A 223 4.28 -0.04 -21.74
N GLY A 224 3.52 -1.06 -21.34
CA GLY A 224 3.99 -2.44 -21.14
C GLY A 224 4.62 -2.71 -19.77
N GLY A 225 4.92 -1.67 -18.98
CA GLY A 225 5.46 -1.80 -17.63
C GLY A 225 4.52 -2.57 -16.70
N ARG A 226 5.08 -3.42 -15.84
CA ARG A 226 4.32 -4.32 -14.97
C ARG A 226 3.80 -3.60 -13.74
N VAL A 227 2.55 -3.88 -13.39
CA VAL A 227 1.91 -3.48 -12.14
C VAL A 227 1.40 -4.71 -11.42
N PHE A 228 1.62 -4.80 -10.12
CA PHE A 228 0.99 -5.80 -9.27
C PHE A 228 0.25 -5.12 -8.14
N ILE A 229 -1.03 -5.42 -7.99
CA ILE A 229 -1.87 -4.93 -6.90
C ILE A 229 -2.14 -6.10 -5.95
N ARG A 230 -1.49 -6.06 -4.78
CA ARG A 230 -1.61 -7.12 -3.77
C ARG A 230 -2.96 -7.06 -3.06
N ALA A 231 -3.57 -8.22 -2.86
CA ALA A 231 -4.72 -8.40 -2.00
C ALA A 231 -4.42 -8.07 -0.54
N VAL A 232 -5.45 -7.73 0.23
CA VAL A 232 -5.34 -7.72 1.69
C VAL A 232 -5.53 -9.15 2.17
N ASP A 233 -4.54 -9.69 2.89
CA ASP A 233 -4.63 -11.03 3.48
C ASP A 233 -5.86 -11.08 4.40
N LYS A 234 -6.73 -12.08 4.22
CA LYS A 234 -7.99 -12.27 4.96
C LYS A 234 -7.83 -13.28 6.08
#